data_AF-A0A1I7WPB1-F1
#
_entry.id   AF-A0A1I7WPB1-F1
#
_cell.length_a   1.000
_cell.length_b   1.000
_cell.length_c   1.000
_cell.angle_alpha   90.00
_cell.angle_beta   90.00
_cell.angle_gamma   90.00
#
_symmetry.space_group_name_H-M   'P 1'
#
loop_
_entity.id
_entity.type
_entity.pdbx_description
1 polymer ?
#
loop_
_entity_poly.entity_id
_entity_poly.type
_entity_poly.pdbx_seq_one_letter_code
_entity_poly.pdbx_strand_id
1 'polypeptide(L)'
;MIGRTLTLSCNKNEAPYATILALNGGGFSAQKSVVFNDENSFEFNLDGLRIRNEITVARIIAQSAGKADLIGYNCFERMKY
;
A
#
# COMPACT_ATOMS: atom_id res chain seq x y z
N MET A 1 2.12 -2.49 -22.32
CA MET A 1 2.25 -2.73 -20.87
C MET A 1 0.85 -3.02 -20.34
N ILE A 2 0.52 -4.26 -19.99
CA ILE A 2 -0.80 -4.57 -19.41
C ILE A 2 -0.77 -4.02 -17.98
N GLY A 3 -1.40 -2.87 -17.77
CA GLY A 3 -1.54 -2.27 -16.44
C GLY A 3 -2.49 -3.12 -15.62
N ARG A 4 -1.98 -3.82 -14.62
CA ARG A 4 -2.79 -4.57 -13.65
C ARG A 4 -3.28 -3.59 -12.59
N THR A 5 -4.61 -3.48 -12.43
CA THR A 5 -5.21 -2.60 -11.43
C THR A 5 -5.18 -3.30 -10.07
N LEU A 6 -4.28 -2.86 -9.20
CA LEU A 6 -4.28 -3.23 -7.78
C LEU A 6 -5.56 -2.68 -7.13
N THR A 7 -6.35 -3.57 -6.54
CA THR A 7 -7.61 -3.21 -5.87
C THR A 7 -7.49 -3.51 -4.38
N LEU A 8 -7.72 -2.46 -3.58
CA LEU A 8 -7.76 -2.50 -2.13
C LEU A 8 -9.19 -2.25 -1.70
N SER A 9 -9.74 -3.12 -0.86
CA SER A 9 -11.08 -2.96 -0.30
C SER A 9 -10.98 -2.62 1.19
N CYS A 10 -11.70 -1.62 1.66
CA CYS A 10 -11.72 -1.27 3.08
C CYS A 10 -13.00 -0.55 3.50
N ASN A 11 -13.30 -0.61 4.80
CA ASN A 11 -14.31 0.24 5.41
C ASN A 11 -13.80 1.68 5.48
N LYS A 12 -14.62 2.66 5.11
CA LYS A 12 -14.25 4.09 5.18
C LYS A 12 -13.96 4.57 6.61
N ASN A 13 -14.59 3.95 7.60
CA ASN A 13 -14.40 4.26 9.02
C ASN A 13 -13.10 3.65 9.57
N GLU A 14 -12.53 2.67 8.87
CA GLU A 14 -11.29 1.97 9.22
C GLU A 14 -10.32 2.01 8.03
N ALA A 15 -10.13 3.21 7.48
CA ALA A 15 -9.30 3.40 6.30
C ALA A 15 -7.84 2.97 6.57
N PRO A 16 -7.21 2.22 5.65
CA PRO A 16 -5.84 1.74 5.79
C PRO A 16 -4.84 2.86 5.47
N TYR A 17 -4.67 3.79 6.41
CA TYR A 17 -3.87 5.00 6.23
C TYR A 17 -2.42 4.74 5.83
N ALA A 18 -1.74 3.74 6.41
CA ALA A 18 -0.37 3.40 6.02
C ALA A 18 -0.28 2.96 4.56
N THR A 19 -1.28 2.20 4.09
CA THR A 19 -1.36 1.75 2.70
C THR A 19 -1.68 2.91 1.75
N ILE A 20 -2.63 3.78 2.13
CA ILE A 20 -2.99 4.99 1.36
C ILE A 20 -1.78 5.94 1.24
N LEU A 21 -1.03 6.14 2.33
CA LEU A 21 0.19 6.94 2.33
C LEU A 21 1.27 6.31 1.45
N ALA A 22 1.45 4.98 1.51
CA ALA A 22 2.40 4.28 0.64
C ALA A 22 2.03 4.39 -0.85
N LEU A 23 0.73 4.33 -1.20
CA LEU A 23 0.25 4.56 -2.56
C LEU A 23 0.64 5.96 -3.06
N ASN A 24 0.27 6.98 -2.29
CA ASN A 24 0.54 8.38 -2.66
C ASN A 24 2.05 8.66 -2.72
N GLY A 25 2.81 8.21 -1.72
CA GLY A 25 4.26 8.33 -1.71
C GLY A 25 4.93 7.58 -2.87
N GLY A 26 4.38 6.42 -3.25
CA GLY A 26 4.82 5.61 -4.38
C GLY A 26 4.57 6.26 -5.74
N GLY A 27 3.70 7.28 -5.81
CA GLY A 27 3.23 7.86 -7.08
C GLY A 27 2.09 7.06 -7.72
N PHE A 28 1.49 6.12 -6.99
CA PHE A 28 0.28 5.42 -7.40
C PHE A 28 -0.95 6.27 -7.10
N SER A 29 -2.04 6.05 -7.84
CA SER A 29 -3.30 6.76 -7.61
C SER A 29 -4.13 6.03 -6.55
N ALA A 30 -4.10 6.50 -5.30
CA ALA A 30 -4.93 5.95 -4.24
C ALA A 30 -6.43 5.96 -4.60
N GLN A 31 -6.90 7.02 -5.26
CA GLN A 31 -8.28 7.14 -5.73
C GLN A 31 -8.69 6.03 -6.71
N LYS A 32 -7.77 5.54 -7.53
CA LYS A 32 -8.04 4.46 -8.49
C LYS A 32 -7.80 3.06 -7.90
N SER A 33 -7.06 2.97 -6.80
CA SER A 33 -6.65 1.70 -6.19
C SER A 33 -7.49 1.32 -4.97
N VAL A 34 -8.17 2.27 -4.32
CA VAL A 34 -8.94 2.04 -3.10
C VAL A 34 -10.43 2.06 -3.39
N VAL A 35 -11.11 1.00 -2.99
CA VAL A 35 -12.55 0.83 -3.04
C VAL A 35 -13.06 0.79 -1.61
N PHE A 36 -13.89 1.77 -1.26
CA PHE A 36 -14.55 1.77 0.04
C PHE A 36 -15.81 0.91 0.01
N ASN A 37 -15.92 -0.03 0.94
CA ASN A 37 -17.11 -0.81 1.18
C ASN A 37 -17.33 -0.91 2.69
N ASP A 38 -18.48 -0.40 3.15
CA ASP A 38 -18.83 -0.30 4.57
C ASP A 38 -19.00 -1.69 5.25
N GLU A 39 -19.18 -2.76 4.48
CA GLU A 39 -19.35 -4.13 5.01
C GLU A 39 -18.02 -4.90 5.11
N ASN A 40 -16.95 -4.42 4.49
CA ASN A 40 -15.69 -5.17 4.37
C ASN A 40 -14.61 -4.64 5.31
N SER A 41 -13.98 -5.57 6.03
CA SER A 41 -12.67 -5.33 6.64
C SER A 41 -11.60 -5.13 5.55
N PHE A 42 -10.50 -4.48 5.93
CA PHE A 42 -9.38 -4.25 5.01
C PHE A 42 -8.90 -5.55 4.35
N GLU A 43 -8.91 -5.58 3.02
CA GLU A 43 -8.41 -6.70 2.22
C GLU A 43 -7.71 -6.19 0.96
N PHE A 44 -6.49 -6.68 0.76
CA PHE A 44 -5.73 -6.51 -0.47
C PHE A 44 -5.72 -7.82 -1.25
N ASN A 45 -6.14 -7.77 -2.51
CA ASN A 45 -6.14 -8.93 -3.39
C ASN A 45 -5.01 -8.81 -4.43
N LEU A 46 -4.09 -9.76 -4.40
CA LEU A 46 -2.99 -9.89 -5.36
C LEU A 46 -3.10 -11.26 -6.03
N ASP A 47 -3.63 -11.29 -7.24
CA ASP A 47 -3.76 -12.52 -8.05
C ASP A 47 -4.44 -13.70 -7.30
N GLY A 48 -5.45 -13.40 -6.48
CA GLY A 48 -6.19 -14.39 -5.68
C GLY A 48 -5.64 -14.58 -4.26
N LEU A 49 -4.45 -14.05 -3.96
CA LEU A 49 -3.94 -13.99 -2.60
C LEU A 49 -4.57 -12.81 -1.84
N ARG A 50 -5.24 -13.11 -0.73
CA ARG A 50 -5.86 -12.11 0.13
C ARG A 50 -4.96 -11.80 1.31
N ILE A 51 -4.52 -10.56 1.42
CA ILE A 51 -3.68 -10.06 2.52
C ILE A 51 -4.50 -9.05 3.33
N ARG A 52 -4.59 -9.26 4.64
CA ARG A 52 -5.39 -8.42 5.56
C ARG A 52 -4.55 -7.60 6.53
N ASN A 53 -3.24 -7.76 6.50
CA ASN A 53 -2.34 -6.95 7.31
C ASN A 53 -1.96 -5.68 6.55
N GLU A 54 -2.44 -4.54 7.00
CA GLU A 54 -2.19 -3.24 6.40
C GLU A 54 -0.70 -2.92 6.25
N ILE A 55 0.09 -3.17 7.29
CA ILE A 55 1.53 -2.86 7.29
C ILE A 55 2.26 -3.69 6.24
N THR A 56 1.88 -4.97 6.09
CA THR A 56 2.42 -5.84 5.05
C THR A 56 2.10 -5.29 3.66
N VAL A 57 0.86 -4.86 3.43
CA VAL A 57 0.42 -4.31 2.14
C VAL A 57 1.14 -2.99 1.84
N ALA A 58 1.23 -2.08 2.80
CA ALA A 58 1.97 -0.83 2.66
C ALA A 58 3.44 -1.08 2.29
N ARG A 59 4.09 -2.09 2.88
CA ARG A 59 5.46 -2.49 2.55
C ARG A 59 5.60 -3.04 1.14
N ILE A 60 4.65 -3.87 0.68
CA ILE A 60 4.62 -4.39 -0.69
C ILE A 60 4.52 -3.24 -1.70
N ILE A 61 3.66 -2.25 -1.44
CA ILE A 61 3.49 -1.07 -2.30
C ILE A 61 4.74 -0.19 -2.29
N ALA A 62 5.34 0.03 -1.13
CA ALA A 62 6.58 0.79 -1.02
C ALA A 62 7.73 0.13 -1.81
N GLN A 63 7.84 -1.20 -1.72
CA GLN A 63 8.83 -1.98 -2.47
C GLN A 63 8.57 -1.93 -3.98
N SER A 64 7.31 -2.04 -4.41
CA SER A 64 6.96 -2.01 -5.83
C SER A 64 7.17 -0.64 -6.47
N ALA A 65 7.09 0.45 -5.69
CA ALA A 65 7.41 1.79 -6.15
C ALA A 65 8.91 2.00 -6.45
N GLY A 66 9.80 1.15 -5.91
CA GLY A 66 11.25 1.27 -6.08
C GLY A 66 11.85 2.54 -5.46
N LYS A 67 11.12 3.22 -4.56
CA LYS A 67 11.59 4.45 -3.90
C LYS A 67 12.19 4.11 -2.53
N ALA A 68 13.51 4.28 -2.41
CA ALA A 68 14.27 3.98 -1.20
C ALA A 68 13.72 4.68 0.07
N ASP A 69 13.17 5.89 -0.09
CA ASP A 69 12.61 6.66 1.02
C ASP A 69 11.33 6.05 1.63
N LEU A 70 10.58 5.24 0.87
CA LEU A 70 9.35 4.59 1.35
C LEU A 70 9.61 3.26 2.06
N ILE A 71 10.66 2.56 1.66
CA ILE A 71 11.14 1.35 2.34
C ILE A 71 12.06 1.68 3.52
N GLY A 72 12.54 2.93 3.56
CA GLY A 72 13.58 3.43 4.45
C GLY A 72 14.94 2.93 4.00
N TYR A 73 15.89 3.84 3.76
CA TYR A 73 17.23 3.56 4.29
C TYR A 73 17.02 3.47 5.79
N ASN A 74 17.38 2.35 6.39
CA ASN A 74 17.32 2.14 7.83
C ASN A 74 17.91 3.41 8.45
N CYS A 75 17.24 4.03 9.41
CA CYS A 75 17.77 5.21 10.11
C CYS A 75 19.24 5.02 10.56
N PHE A 76 19.67 3.77 10.75
CA PHE A 76 21.04 3.31 10.97
C PHE A 76 22.01 3.45 9.78
N GLU A 77 21.56 3.30 8.53
CA GLU A 77 22.38 3.50 7.33
C GLU A 77 22.61 4.99 7.05
N ARG A 78 21.63 5.84 7.40
CA ARG A 78 21.80 7.30 7.38
C ARG A 78 22.72 7.85 8.46
N MET A 79 22.94 7.14 9.57
CA MET A 79 23.89 7.53 10.63
C MET A 79 25.37 7.24 10.29
N LYS A 80 25.65 6.54 9.19
CA LYS A 80 27.02 6.19 8.77
C LYS A 80 27.67 7.24 7.85
N TYR A 81 26.99 8.34 7.57
CA TYR A 81 27.46 9.52 6.85
C TYR A 81 27.23 10.76 7.72
#